data_AF-A0AA86VTZ6-F1
#
_entry.id   AF-A0AA86VTZ6-F1
#
_cell.length_a   1.000
_cell.length_b   1.000
_cell.length_c   1.000
_cell.angle_alpha   90.00
_cell.angle_beta   90.00
_cell.angle_gamma   90.00
#
_symmetry.space_group_name_H-M   'P 1'
#
loop_
_entity.id
_entity.type
_entity.pdbx_description
1 polymer ?
#
loop_
_entity_poly.entity_id
_entity_poly.type
_entity_poly.pdbx_seq_one_letter_code
_entity_poly.pdbx_strand_id
1 'polypeptide(L)'
;MLDLSKNKLQSISPIYNNDKLVELNVSDNNLQNLDKHKLAKHGQNIFQGLTKLILSKNELESILDLQYIKNLTYIDLSTNKICNIQPLQSLTALIYLNVAENKIQNIWPLKHMSKLKELNISSNLVVDIQVLRYLTCIKKFFFKQNNVVDISVLRNLHLEEVSLYNNYILKLISEVVRCVRPKNETHQFKPLAKELLWTTKIKHIFNANNLHRDLHQHISKAKSIYQKTKLNAQKIVNNGIQNQILFTNKLVNLFSQLITDEINEQ
;
A
#
# COMPACT_ATOMS: atom_id res chain seq x y z
N MET A 1 23.81 11.56 17.73
CA MET A 1 22.51 10.87 17.95
C MET A 1 21.98 11.32 19.29
N LEU A 2 20.69 11.64 19.38
CA LEU A 2 19.98 11.96 20.62
C LEU A 2 18.74 11.05 20.71
N ASP A 3 18.61 10.31 21.81
CA ASP A 3 17.45 9.47 22.08
C ASP A 3 16.68 10.02 23.29
N LEU A 4 15.43 10.41 23.03
CA LEU A 4 14.46 10.93 23.98
C LEU A 4 13.18 10.07 23.97
N SER A 5 13.27 8.84 23.48
CA SER A 5 12.12 7.95 23.39
C SER A 5 11.58 7.53 24.76
N LYS A 6 10.30 7.14 24.81
CA LYS A 6 9.62 6.63 26.02
C LYS A 6 9.60 7.63 27.17
N ASN A 7 9.35 8.88 26.83
CA ASN A 7 9.18 9.97 27.78
C ASN A 7 7.73 10.49 27.72
N LYS A 8 7.49 11.68 28.26
CA LYS A 8 6.19 12.37 28.22
C LYS A 8 6.32 13.73 27.55
N LEU A 9 7.22 13.82 26.57
CA LEU A 9 7.49 15.08 25.87
C LEU A 9 6.27 15.49 25.07
N GLN A 10 5.89 16.75 25.22
CA GLN A 10 4.85 17.41 24.43
C GLN A 10 5.44 18.37 23.39
N SER A 11 6.73 18.68 23.51
CA SER A 11 7.48 19.59 22.64
C SER A 11 8.92 19.12 22.55
N ILE A 12 9.53 19.38 21.39
CA ILE A 12 10.98 19.21 21.16
C ILE A 12 11.66 20.55 20.88
N SER A 13 10.98 21.67 21.15
CA SER A 13 11.51 23.00 20.86
C SER A 13 12.83 23.40 21.53
N PRO A 14 13.23 22.85 22.71
CA PRO A 14 14.53 23.14 23.29
C PRO A 14 15.73 22.67 22.47
N ILE A 15 15.53 21.72 21.55
CA ILE A 15 16.62 21.17 20.73
C ILE A 15 16.62 21.71 19.29
N TYR A 16 15.82 22.73 19.00
CA TYR A 16 15.88 23.44 17.72
C TYR A 16 17.24 24.13 17.55
N ASN A 17 17.76 24.14 16.31
CA ASN A 17 19.07 24.68 15.94
C ASN A 17 20.27 23.87 16.46
N ASN A 18 20.08 22.59 16.77
CA ASN A 18 21.22 21.71 17.03
C ASN A 18 21.82 21.24 15.70
N ASP A 19 22.74 22.03 15.14
CA ASP A 19 23.38 21.76 13.84
C ASP A 19 24.23 20.49 13.83
N LYS A 20 24.62 20.00 15.01
CA LYS A 20 25.39 18.75 15.16
C LYS A 20 24.51 17.51 15.24
N LEU A 21 23.19 17.67 15.31
CA LEU A 21 22.27 16.56 15.47
C LEU A 21 22.03 15.84 14.14
N VAL A 22 22.52 14.61 14.05
CA VAL A 22 22.38 13.75 12.85
C VAL A 22 21.19 12.79 12.97
N GLU A 23 20.94 12.26 14.17
CA GLU A 23 19.86 11.33 14.44
C GLU A 23 19.10 11.76 15.69
N LEU A 24 17.77 11.77 15.59
CA LEU A 24 16.86 12.08 16.68
C LEU A 24 15.81 10.98 16.81
N ASN A 25 15.76 10.35 17.99
CA ASN A 25 14.68 9.46 18.37
C ASN A 25 13.82 10.12 19.44
N VAL A 26 12.56 10.37 19.14
CA VAL A 26 11.55 10.92 20.04
C VAL A 26 10.29 10.05 20.03
N SER A 27 10.43 8.77 19.70
CA SER A 27 9.31 7.82 19.67
C SER A 27 8.71 7.61 21.06
N ASP A 28 7.44 7.23 21.15
CA ASP A 28 6.79 6.90 22.43
C ASP A 28 6.80 8.12 23.38
N ASN A 29 6.15 9.18 22.94
CA ASN A 29 5.98 10.46 23.64
C ASN A 29 4.54 10.99 23.39
N ASN A 30 4.24 12.23 23.77
CA ASN A 30 2.92 12.85 23.61
C ASN A 30 2.96 14.02 22.61
N LEU A 31 3.81 13.95 21.58
CA LEU A 31 3.93 15.00 20.58
C LEU A 31 2.69 15.00 19.68
N GLN A 32 2.05 16.16 19.53
CA GLN A 32 0.94 16.36 18.59
C GLN A 32 1.39 17.01 17.27
N ASN A 33 2.56 17.65 17.30
CA ASN A 33 3.26 18.28 16.18
C ASN A 33 4.73 18.52 16.56
N LEU A 34 5.50 19.17 15.69
CA LEU A 34 6.87 19.61 15.96
C LEU A 34 6.92 21.12 16.23
N ASP A 35 5.94 21.66 16.97
CA ASP A 35 5.81 23.07 17.35
C ASP A 35 5.84 24.06 16.17
N LYS A 36 4.81 23.95 15.31
CA LYS A 36 4.47 24.78 14.11
C LYS A 36 4.97 26.23 14.12
N HIS A 37 4.85 26.92 15.25
CA HIS A 37 5.11 28.35 15.38
C HIS A 37 6.59 28.73 15.36
N LYS A 38 7.48 27.82 15.69
CA LYS A 38 8.93 28.07 15.69
C LYS A 38 9.58 27.60 14.39
N LEU A 39 9.08 26.52 13.77
CA LEU A 39 9.62 26.03 12.49
C LEU A 39 9.27 26.94 11.31
N ALA A 40 8.06 27.51 11.29
CA ALA A 40 7.63 28.42 10.23
C ALA A 40 8.25 29.82 10.30
N LYS A 41 8.69 30.29 11.48
CA LYS A 41 9.26 31.65 11.65
C LYS A 41 10.66 31.80 11.07
N HIS A 42 11.42 30.72 10.91
CA HIS A 42 12.82 30.83 10.50
C HIS A 42 13.05 30.67 9.00
N GLY A 43 12.14 30.07 8.23
CA GLY A 43 12.34 29.85 6.77
C GLY A 43 13.64 29.12 6.40
N GLN A 44 14.37 28.63 7.41
CA GLN A 44 15.72 28.12 7.37
C GLN A 44 15.67 26.68 7.88
N ASN A 45 16.61 25.87 7.43
CA ASN A 45 16.73 24.48 7.82
C ASN A 45 17.19 24.41 9.29
N ILE A 46 16.25 24.18 10.23
CA ILE A 46 16.48 24.24 11.69
C ILE A 46 17.27 23.03 12.20
N PHE A 47 17.34 21.98 11.38
CA PHE A 47 18.16 20.81 11.63
C PHE A 47 19.05 20.56 10.41
N GLN A 48 20.13 21.34 10.29
CA GLN A 48 21.02 21.29 9.13
C GLN A 48 21.69 19.92 8.95
N GLY A 49 21.97 19.20 10.05
CA GLY A 49 22.63 17.90 10.01
C GLY A 49 21.71 16.68 10.09
N LEU A 50 20.40 16.86 10.34
CA LEU A 50 19.53 15.74 10.71
C LEU A 50 19.16 14.90 9.47
N THR A 51 19.56 13.63 9.50
CA THR A 51 19.32 12.67 8.42
C THR A 51 18.36 11.55 8.83
N LYS A 52 18.18 11.32 10.13
CA LYS A 52 17.30 10.28 10.67
C LYS A 52 16.41 10.81 11.79
N LEU A 53 15.11 10.60 11.63
CA LEU A 53 14.10 11.05 12.57
C LEU A 53 13.11 9.93 12.87
N ILE A 54 13.00 9.56 14.15
CA ILE A 54 12.04 8.57 14.64
C ILE A 54 11.03 9.28 15.53
N LEU A 55 9.77 9.29 15.09
CA LEU A 55 8.61 9.96 15.67
C LEU A 55 7.46 8.97 15.93
N SER A 56 7.72 7.67 15.86
CA SER A 56 6.69 6.65 16.02
C SER A 56 6.06 6.67 17.41
N LYS A 57 4.81 6.20 17.54
CA LYS A 57 4.08 6.17 18.83
C LYS A 57 3.98 7.56 19.48
N ASN A 58 3.47 8.52 18.74
CA ASN A 58 3.12 9.84 19.25
C ASN A 58 1.64 10.11 18.93
N GLU A 59 1.21 11.37 19.06
CA GLU A 59 -0.15 11.80 18.74
C GLU A 59 -0.18 12.76 17.54
N LEU A 60 0.78 12.63 16.61
CA LEU A 60 0.94 13.55 15.49
C LEU A 60 -0.29 13.50 14.57
N GLU A 61 -0.97 14.64 14.43
CA GLU A 61 -2.01 14.83 13.42
C GLU A 61 -1.47 15.62 12.22
N SER A 62 -0.49 16.49 12.47
CA SER A 62 0.14 17.36 11.47
C SER A 62 1.64 17.16 11.44
N ILE A 63 2.18 17.10 10.22
CA ILE A 63 3.62 17.02 9.94
C ILE A 63 4.08 18.13 8.98
N LEU A 64 3.33 19.24 8.89
CA LEU A 64 3.65 20.41 8.04
C LEU A 64 5.11 20.83 8.18
N ASP A 65 5.59 20.77 9.41
CA ASP A 65 6.92 21.10 9.89
C ASP A 65 8.06 20.30 9.24
N LEU A 66 7.80 19.07 8.81
CA LEU A 66 8.84 18.22 8.21
C LEU A 66 9.33 18.75 6.86
N GLN A 67 8.55 19.60 6.17
CA GLN A 67 8.94 20.15 4.86
C GLN A 67 10.23 20.98 4.90
N TYR A 68 10.65 21.44 6.09
CA TYR A 68 11.85 22.25 6.30
C TYR A 68 13.12 21.43 6.57
N ILE A 69 12.99 20.13 6.90
CA ILE A 69 14.13 19.26 7.25
C ILE A 69 14.56 18.43 6.02
N LYS A 70 15.10 19.12 5.01
CA LYS A 70 15.33 18.55 3.67
C LYS A 70 16.40 17.45 3.60
N ASN A 71 17.23 17.31 4.63
CA ASN A 71 18.34 16.36 4.67
C ASN A 71 17.93 14.97 5.19
N LEU A 72 16.65 14.78 5.54
CA LEU A 72 16.15 13.49 6.01
C LEU A 72 16.27 12.42 4.92
N THR A 73 16.89 11.31 5.31
CA THR A 73 17.02 10.08 4.52
C THR A 73 16.22 8.93 5.16
N TYR A 74 15.92 9.02 6.45
CA TYR A 74 15.17 8.03 7.21
C TYR A 74 14.12 8.72 8.07
N ILE A 75 12.86 8.31 7.91
CA ILE A 75 11.74 8.77 8.74
C ILE A 75 10.91 7.56 9.20
N ASP A 76 10.64 7.50 10.50
CA ASP A 76 9.59 6.64 11.06
C ASP A 76 8.53 7.50 11.77
N LEU A 77 7.32 7.50 11.22
CA LEU A 77 6.12 8.18 11.70
C LEU A 77 5.02 7.18 12.10
N SER A 78 5.37 5.90 12.27
CA SER A 78 4.37 4.86 12.52
C SER A 78 3.61 5.06 13.83
N THR A 79 2.38 4.55 13.91
CA THR A 79 1.52 4.66 15.12
C THR A 79 1.33 6.12 15.54
N ASN A 80 0.69 6.89 14.67
CA ASN A 80 0.31 8.29 14.90
C ASN A 80 -1.14 8.52 14.40
N LYS A 81 -1.57 9.78 14.25
CA LYS A 81 -2.92 10.16 13.80
C LYS A 81 -2.89 10.89 12.44
N ILE A 82 -1.84 10.70 11.64
CA ILE A 82 -1.58 11.45 10.41
C ILE A 82 -2.55 11.03 9.31
N CYS A 83 -3.20 12.00 8.65
CA CYS A 83 -4.04 11.76 7.47
C CYS A 83 -3.45 12.36 6.18
N ASN A 84 -2.61 13.39 6.30
CA ASN A 84 -2.06 14.13 5.17
C ASN A 84 -0.52 14.11 5.19
N ILE A 85 0.07 13.55 4.12
CA ILE A 85 1.52 13.48 3.94
C ILE A 85 2.06 14.42 2.85
N GLN A 86 1.26 15.39 2.38
CA GLN A 86 1.70 16.46 1.46
C GLN A 86 3.03 17.12 1.89
N PRO A 87 3.30 17.38 3.18
CA PRO A 87 4.55 18.01 3.61
C PRO A 87 5.82 17.21 3.28
N LEU A 88 5.70 15.90 3.03
CA LEU A 88 6.84 15.06 2.69
C LEU A 88 7.29 15.24 1.23
N GLN A 89 6.51 15.90 0.37
CA GLN A 89 6.78 15.98 -1.07
C GLN A 89 8.15 16.56 -1.43
N SER A 90 8.71 17.42 -0.57
CA SER A 90 10.01 18.07 -0.77
C SER A 90 11.19 17.22 -0.29
N LEU A 91 10.95 16.13 0.46
CA LEU A 91 11.97 15.27 1.06
C LEU A 91 12.47 14.21 0.07
N THR A 92 13.00 14.69 -1.05
CA THR A 92 13.44 13.86 -2.19
C THR A 92 14.68 13.00 -1.88
N ALA A 93 15.36 13.25 -0.76
CA ALA A 93 16.50 12.47 -0.29
C ALA A 93 16.12 11.21 0.50
N LEU A 94 14.83 10.98 0.78
CA LEU A 94 14.37 9.83 1.56
C LEU A 94 14.74 8.49 0.91
N ILE A 95 15.25 7.60 1.75
CA ILE A 95 15.61 6.21 1.44
C ILE A 95 14.66 5.26 2.16
N TYR A 96 14.27 5.60 3.39
CA TYR A 96 13.36 4.83 4.22
C TYR A 96 12.21 5.71 4.72
N LEU A 97 10.98 5.25 4.54
CA LEU A 97 9.79 5.89 5.08
C LEU A 97 8.83 4.84 5.68
N ASN A 98 8.58 4.96 6.98
CA ASN A 98 7.52 4.22 7.66
C ASN A 98 6.43 5.19 8.12
N VAL A 99 5.21 4.99 7.62
CA VAL A 99 4.00 5.72 8.01
C VAL A 99 2.87 4.75 8.37
N ALA A 100 3.22 3.52 8.78
CA ALA A 100 2.26 2.51 9.16
C ALA A 100 1.38 2.95 10.34
N GLU A 101 0.19 2.36 10.49
CA GLU A 101 -0.72 2.63 11.61
C GLU A 101 -1.05 4.14 11.74
N ASN A 102 -1.54 4.70 10.64
CA ASN A 102 -2.00 6.08 10.53
C ASN A 102 -3.38 6.11 9.84
N LYS A 103 -3.83 7.28 9.38
CA LYS A 103 -5.14 7.48 8.70
C LYS A 103 -4.96 7.96 7.26
N ILE A 104 -3.88 7.55 6.59
CA ILE A 104 -3.49 8.04 5.27
C ILE A 104 -4.34 7.38 4.19
N GLN A 105 -4.87 8.19 3.27
CA GLN A 105 -5.61 7.72 2.08
C GLN A 105 -4.84 7.96 0.77
N ASN A 106 -4.09 9.06 0.71
CA ASN A 106 -3.41 9.51 -0.49
C ASN A 106 -1.88 9.50 -0.30
N ILE A 107 -1.19 8.76 -1.16
CA ILE A 107 0.27 8.66 -1.17
C ILE A 107 0.94 9.33 -2.39
N TRP A 108 0.20 10.12 -3.18
CA TRP A 108 0.77 10.86 -4.33
C TRP A 108 1.88 11.86 -3.98
N PRO A 109 1.91 12.45 -2.78
CA PRO A 109 3.04 13.29 -2.38
C PRO A 109 4.40 12.60 -2.48
N LEU A 110 4.44 11.25 -2.48
CA LEU A 110 5.68 10.48 -2.57
C LEU A 110 6.28 10.45 -3.99
N LYS A 111 5.59 10.93 -5.02
CA LYS A 111 5.99 10.77 -6.44
C LYS A 111 7.40 11.25 -6.80
N HIS A 112 7.99 12.14 -6.01
CA HIS A 112 9.34 12.69 -6.24
C HIS A 112 10.45 11.96 -5.48
N MET A 113 10.14 10.94 -4.68
CA MET A 113 11.09 10.21 -3.84
C MET A 113 11.76 9.06 -4.62
N SER A 114 12.44 9.39 -5.73
CA SER A 114 13.09 8.39 -6.60
C SER A 114 14.17 7.56 -5.92
N LYS A 115 14.72 8.04 -4.79
CA LYS A 115 15.71 7.34 -3.96
C LYS A 115 15.11 6.40 -2.90
N LEU A 116 13.78 6.39 -2.74
CA LEU A 116 13.12 5.60 -1.71
C LEU A 116 13.30 4.11 -2.00
N LYS A 117 13.90 3.38 -1.06
CA LYS A 117 14.15 1.94 -1.14
C LYS A 117 13.16 1.13 -0.32
N GLU A 118 12.68 1.70 0.78
CA GLU A 118 11.74 1.04 1.68
C GLU A 118 10.59 1.97 2.05
N LEU A 119 9.37 1.47 1.83
CA LEU A 119 8.13 2.16 2.14
C LEU A 119 7.18 1.22 2.89
N ASN A 120 6.81 1.63 4.10
CA ASN A 120 5.77 0.95 4.87
C ASN A 120 4.56 1.88 5.08
N ILE A 121 3.45 1.53 4.45
CA ILE A 121 2.15 2.21 4.58
C ILE A 121 1.10 1.29 5.22
N SER A 122 1.52 0.21 5.87
CA SER A 122 0.62 -0.78 6.48
C SER A 122 -0.41 -0.16 7.41
N SER A 123 -1.61 -0.74 7.52
CA SER A 123 -2.63 -0.31 8.47
C SER A 123 -3.00 1.17 8.28
N ASN A 124 -3.36 1.51 7.03
CA ASN A 124 -3.84 2.82 6.62
C ASN A 124 -5.14 2.65 5.79
N LEU A 125 -5.57 3.68 5.07
CA LEU A 125 -6.80 3.71 4.28
C LEU A 125 -6.51 3.88 2.77
N VAL A 126 -5.30 3.53 2.32
CA VAL A 126 -4.84 3.76 0.95
C VAL A 126 -5.59 2.86 -0.03
N VAL A 127 -6.10 3.46 -1.11
CA VAL A 127 -6.83 2.75 -2.19
C VAL A 127 -5.99 2.65 -3.46
N ASP A 128 -5.25 3.72 -3.77
CA ASP A 128 -4.47 3.84 -4.98
C ASP A 128 -2.97 3.84 -4.66
N ILE A 129 -2.23 2.94 -5.32
CA ILE A 129 -0.78 2.81 -5.22
C ILE A 129 -0.06 3.08 -6.54
N GLN A 130 -0.74 3.60 -7.56
CA GLN A 130 -0.14 3.86 -8.88
C GLN A 130 1.05 4.84 -8.83
N VAL A 131 1.22 5.62 -7.76
CA VAL A 131 2.41 6.47 -7.52
C VAL A 131 3.71 5.68 -7.52
N LEU A 132 3.67 4.39 -7.20
CA LEU A 132 4.87 3.56 -7.15
C LEU A 132 5.62 3.49 -8.48
N ARG A 133 4.95 3.78 -9.61
CA ARG A 133 5.59 3.91 -10.93
C ARG A 133 6.74 4.93 -10.97
N TYR A 134 6.73 5.89 -10.05
CA TYR A 134 7.78 6.92 -9.94
C TYR A 134 8.88 6.56 -8.95
N LEU A 135 8.68 5.55 -8.09
CA LEU A 135 9.64 5.14 -7.06
C LEU A 135 10.62 4.11 -7.61
N THR A 136 11.47 4.53 -8.54
CA THR A 136 12.31 3.62 -9.35
C THR A 136 13.32 2.80 -8.54
N CYS A 137 13.69 3.23 -7.34
CA CYS A 137 14.60 2.50 -6.44
C CYS A 137 13.91 1.63 -5.39
N ILE A 138 12.57 1.52 -5.38
CA ILE A 138 11.84 0.80 -4.34
C ILE A 138 12.18 -0.70 -4.37
N LYS A 139 12.55 -1.23 -3.21
CA LYS A 139 12.91 -2.64 -3.00
C LYS A 139 11.96 -3.33 -2.04
N LYS A 140 11.51 -2.61 -1.01
CA LYS A 140 10.64 -3.14 0.03
C LYS A 140 9.37 -2.32 0.13
N PHE A 141 8.22 -2.96 -0.02
CA PHE A 141 6.94 -2.29 0.02
C PHE A 141 5.90 -3.04 0.86
N PHE A 142 5.51 -2.45 1.98
CA PHE A 142 4.56 -3.03 2.92
C PHE A 142 3.28 -2.20 2.94
N PHE A 143 2.17 -2.81 2.57
CA PHE A 143 0.87 -2.14 2.49
C PHE A 143 -0.29 -3.04 2.96
N LYS A 144 -0.02 -3.99 3.84
CA LYS A 144 -1.06 -4.80 4.49
C LYS A 144 -2.11 -3.91 5.17
N GLN A 145 -3.32 -4.44 5.37
CA GLN A 145 -4.39 -3.73 6.08
C GLN A 145 -4.66 -2.33 5.49
N ASN A 146 -4.85 -2.28 4.17
CA ASN A 146 -5.26 -1.08 3.44
C ASN A 146 -6.50 -1.39 2.60
N ASN A 147 -6.91 -0.40 1.78
CA ASN A 147 -8.06 -0.48 0.91
C ASN A 147 -7.65 -0.64 -0.56
N VAL A 148 -6.46 -1.18 -0.85
CA VAL A 148 -5.93 -1.24 -2.21
C VAL A 148 -6.75 -2.21 -3.06
N VAL A 149 -7.12 -1.76 -4.26
CA VAL A 149 -7.94 -2.50 -5.24
C VAL A 149 -7.19 -2.87 -6.52
N ASP A 150 -6.14 -2.12 -6.88
CA ASP A 150 -5.36 -2.32 -8.09
C ASP A 150 -3.85 -2.36 -7.77
N ILE A 151 -3.22 -3.48 -8.09
CA ILE A 151 -1.78 -3.74 -7.91
C ILE A 151 -1.02 -3.85 -9.24
N SER A 152 -1.64 -3.48 -10.36
CA SER A 152 -1.01 -3.55 -11.69
C SER A 152 0.36 -2.85 -11.74
N VAL A 153 0.53 -1.77 -10.98
CA VAL A 153 1.79 -1.03 -10.87
C VAL A 153 2.96 -1.89 -10.39
N LEU A 154 2.71 -2.92 -9.58
CA LEU A 154 3.76 -3.77 -9.01
C LEU A 154 4.46 -4.62 -10.07
N ARG A 155 3.80 -4.91 -11.21
CA ARG A 155 4.38 -5.71 -12.31
C ARG A 155 5.63 -5.07 -12.93
N ASN A 156 5.76 -3.75 -12.79
CA ASN A 156 6.85 -2.97 -13.37
C ASN A 156 7.94 -2.64 -12.34
N LEU A 157 7.90 -3.23 -11.14
CA LEU A 157 8.82 -2.95 -10.04
C LEU A 157 9.67 -4.18 -9.71
N HIS A 158 10.93 -3.95 -9.36
CA HIS A 158 11.86 -5.00 -8.91
C HIS A 158 11.89 -5.04 -7.38
N LEU A 159 10.79 -5.50 -6.79
CA LEU A 159 10.66 -5.65 -5.33
C LEU A 159 11.39 -6.90 -4.83
N GLU A 160 12.13 -6.73 -3.74
CA GLU A 160 12.78 -7.80 -2.97
C GLU A 160 11.84 -8.34 -1.88
N GLU A 161 10.97 -7.49 -1.35
CA GLU A 161 10.04 -7.83 -0.27
C GLU A 161 8.72 -7.06 -0.43
N VAL A 162 7.59 -7.77 -0.32
CA VAL A 162 6.26 -7.18 -0.40
C VAL A 162 5.31 -7.82 0.60
N SER A 163 4.46 -7.03 1.24
CA SER A 163 3.39 -7.52 2.12
C SER A 163 2.08 -6.80 1.83
N LEU A 164 1.07 -7.56 1.40
CA LEU A 164 -0.20 -7.02 0.91
C LEU A 164 -1.45 -7.64 1.54
N TYR A 165 -1.33 -8.41 2.63
CA TYR A 165 -2.47 -9.09 3.22
C TYR A 165 -3.52 -8.12 3.80
N ASN A 166 -4.77 -8.58 3.93
CA ASN A 166 -5.90 -7.74 4.37
C ASN A 166 -6.10 -6.46 3.55
N ASN A 167 -6.02 -6.55 2.22
CA ASN A 167 -6.50 -5.53 1.29
C ASN A 167 -7.82 -5.94 0.63
N TYR A 168 -8.54 -4.99 0.03
CA TYR A 168 -9.75 -5.32 -0.73
C TYR A 168 -9.48 -6.25 -1.91
N ILE A 169 -8.28 -6.25 -2.48
CA ILE A 169 -7.85 -7.26 -3.47
C ILE A 169 -8.03 -8.68 -2.95
N LEU A 170 -7.59 -8.96 -1.72
CA LEU A 170 -7.76 -10.28 -1.12
C LEU A 170 -9.19 -10.56 -0.72
N LYS A 171 -9.98 -9.55 -0.35
CA LYS A 171 -11.43 -9.71 -0.21
C LYS A 171 -12.06 -10.10 -1.54
N LEU A 172 -11.70 -9.46 -2.64
CA LEU A 172 -12.21 -9.79 -3.98
C LEU A 172 -11.75 -11.18 -4.43
N ILE A 173 -10.46 -11.50 -4.29
CA ILE A 173 -9.92 -12.82 -4.64
C ILE A 173 -10.52 -13.89 -3.73
N SER A 174 -10.65 -13.66 -2.41
CA SER A 174 -11.27 -14.64 -1.51
C SER A 174 -12.77 -14.79 -1.76
N GLU A 175 -13.51 -13.73 -2.08
CA GLU A 175 -14.92 -13.82 -2.50
C GLU A 175 -15.07 -14.56 -3.83
N VAL A 176 -14.21 -14.25 -4.81
CA VAL A 176 -14.14 -14.97 -6.09
C VAL A 176 -13.74 -16.43 -5.86
N VAL A 177 -12.73 -16.75 -5.06
CA VAL A 177 -12.29 -18.11 -4.70
C VAL A 177 -13.36 -18.85 -3.89
N ARG A 178 -14.11 -18.15 -3.03
CA ARG A 178 -15.25 -18.68 -2.29
C ARG A 178 -16.44 -18.97 -3.22
N CYS A 179 -16.56 -18.22 -4.32
CA CYS A 179 -17.53 -18.45 -5.39
C CYS A 179 -17.05 -19.44 -6.48
N VAL A 180 -15.73 -19.67 -6.61
CA VAL A 180 -15.06 -20.43 -7.69
C VAL A 180 -14.44 -21.75 -7.19
N ARG A 181 -14.57 -22.11 -5.90
CA ARG A 181 -14.36 -23.51 -5.51
C ARG A 181 -15.32 -24.39 -6.30
N PRO A 182 -14.84 -25.24 -7.22
CA PRO A 182 -14.20 -26.48 -6.77
C PRO A 182 -13.01 -27.02 -7.60
N LYS A 183 -12.17 -27.80 -6.91
CA LYS A 183 -11.33 -28.93 -7.37
C LYS A 183 -10.68 -28.83 -8.77
N ASN A 184 -9.39 -28.47 -8.76
CA ASN A 184 -8.26 -29.09 -9.48
C ASN A 184 -7.32 -28.06 -10.13
N GLU A 185 -6.08 -28.12 -9.67
CA GLU A 185 -4.94 -27.24 -9.98
C GLU A 185 -4.34 -27.52 -11.36
N THR A 186 -3.88 -26.47 -12.05
CA THR A 186 -2.93 -26.57 -13.18
C THR A 186 -1.72 -25.65 -12.98
N HIS A 187 -0.56 -26.14 -13.41
CA HIS A 187 0.77 -25.83 -12.90
C HIS A 187 1.47 -24.58 -13.47
N GLN A 188 0.78 -23.70 -14.20
CA GLN A 188 1.42 -22.58 -14.91
C GLN A 188 1.53 -21.28 -14.11
N PHE A 189 0.86 -21.17 -12.96
CA PHE A 189 0.83 -19.94 -12.13
C PHE A 189 1.71 -19.99 -10.87
N LYS A 190 2.76 -20.83 -10.84
CA LYS A 190 3.54 -21.16 -9.64
C LYS A 190 4.12 -19.98 -8.82
N PRO A 191 4.59 -18.86 -9.39
CA PRO A 191 5.11 -17.76 -8.57
C PRO A 191 4.00 -16.89 -7.94
N LEU A 192 2.95 -16.58 -8.70
CA LEU A 192 1.83 -15.73 -8.25
C LEU A 192 0.83 -16.50 -7.37
N ALA A 193 0.66 -17.80 -7.62
CA ALA A 193 -0.10 -18.71 -6.77
C ALA A 193 0.62 -18.98 -5.44
N LYS A 194 1.96 -18.98 -5.39
CA LYS A 194 2.71 -19.14 -4.14
C LYS A 194 2.41 -18.03 -3.14
N GLU A 195 2.29 -16.77 -3.57
CA GLU A 195 1.91 -15.67 -2.67
C GLU A 195 0.43 -15.69 -2.29
N LEU A 196 -0.46 -16.06 -3.22
CA LEU A 196 -1.90 -16.15 -2.97
C LEU A 196 -2.28 -17.35 -2.06
N LEU A 197 -1.52 -18.45 -2.09
CA LEU A 197 -1.71 -19.64 -1.24
C LEU A 197 -1.25 -19.46 0.21
N TRP A 198 -0.35 -18.53 0.52
CA TRP A 198 0.18 -18.38 1.89
C TRP A 198 -0.89 -17.97 2.93
N THR A 199 -2.05 -17.49 2.49
CA THR A 199 -3.11 -17.02 3.39
C THR A 199 -4.03 -18.12 3.93
N THR A 200 -3.92 -19.37 3.47
CA THR A 200 -4.71 -20.48 4.05
C THR A 200 -3.86 -21.73 4.25
N LYS A 201 -3.84 -22.23 5.50
CA LYS A 201 -3.26 -23.52 5.93
C LYS A 201 -3.79 -24.71 5.10
N ILE A 202 -3.26 -24.96 3.90
CA ILE A 202 -3.54 -26.17 3.12
C ILE A 202 -2.21 -26.77 2.66
N LYS A 203 -1.48 -27.32 3.62
CA LYS A 203 -0.22 -28.04 3.36
C LYS A 203 -0.42 -29.55 3.09
N HIS A 204 -1.66 -30.06 3.04
CA HIS A 204 -1.91 -31.50 3.11
C HIS A 204 -2.82 -32.16 2.05
N ILE A 205 -3.40 -31.43 1.08
CA ILE A 205 -4.49 -31.99 0.25
C ILE A 205 -4.12 -32.26 -1.23
N PHE A 206 -3.00 -31.74 -1.75
CA PHE A 206 -2.63 -31.91 -3.17
C PHE A 206 -1.59 -33.01 -3.43
N ASN A 207 -1.89 -34.21 -2.94
CA ASN A 207 -1.21 -35.44 -3.36
C ASN A 207 -2.29 -36.46 -3.75
N ALA A 208 -2.92 -36.33 -4.94
CA ALA A 208 -3.51 -37.43 -5.74
C ALA A 208 -4.35 -36.95 -6.95
N ASN A 209 -3.78 -37.10 -8.14
CA ASN A 209 -4.26 -37.41 -9.51
C ASN A 209 -5.74 -37.30 -9.96
N ASN A 210 -5.85 -36.82 -11.22
CA ASN A 210 -6.86 -37.00 -12.28
C ASN A 210 -8.19 -36.22 -12.19
N LEU A 211 -8.52 -35.39 -13.21
CA LEU A 211 -9.86 -35.27 -13.83
C LEU A 211 -9.88 -34.18 -14.95
N HIS A 212 -9.95 -34.58 -16.23
CA HIS A 212 -9.90 -33.68 -17.39
C HIS A 212 -11.27 -33.48 -18.11
N ARG A 213 -12.33 -34.20 -17.70
CA ARG A 213 -13.65 -34.17 -18.40
C ARG A 213 -14.68 -33.19 -17.85
N ASP A 214 -14.58 -32.79 -16.58
CA ASP A 214 -15.62 -31.96 -15.92
C ASP A 214 -15.43 -30.44 -16.13
N LEU A 215 -14.27 -30.02 -16.63
CA LEU A 215 -13.89 -28.62 -16.81
C LEU A 215 -14.80 -27.89 -17.81
N HIS A 216 -15.20 -28.55 -18.89
CA HIS A 216 -16.07 -27.97 -19.94
C HIS A 216 -17.48 -27.63 -19.43
N GLN A 217 -18.05 -28.46 -18.55
CA GLN A 217 -19.37 -28.21 -17.98
C GLN A 217 -19.36 -27.02 -17.02
N HIS A 218 -18.23 -26.80 -16.34
CA HIS A 218 -18.04 -25.70 -15.39
C HIS A 218 -17.83 -24.35 -16.10
N ILE A 219 -17.13 -24.35 -17.25
CA ILE A 219 -17.01 -23.18 -18.12
C ILE A 219 -18.38 -22.74 -18.68
N SER A 220 -19.21 -23.68 -19.12
CA SER A 220 -20.59 -23.36 -19.56
C SER A 220 -21.46 -22.77 -18.44
N LYS A 221 -21.25 -23.22 -17.19
CA LYS A 221 -21.95 -22.70 -16.00
C LYS A 221 -21.49 -21.28 -15.64
N ALA A 222 -20.18 -21.02 -15.73
CA ALA A 222 -19.61 -19.68 -15.55
C ALA A 222 -20.12 -18.69 -16.61
N LYS A 223 -20.26 -19.11 -17.88
CA LYS A 223 -20.89 -18.33 -18.96
C LYS A 223 -22.35 -18.00 -18.66
N SER A 224 -23.11 -18.93 -18.09
CA SER A 224 -24.51 -18.67 -17.69
C SER A 224 -24.60 -17.67 -16.53
N ILE A 225 -23.71 -17.76 -15.54
CA ILE A 225 -23.64 -16.81 -14.42
C ILE A 225 -23.23 -15.42 -14.91
N TYR A 226 -22.27 -15.32 -15.84
CA TYR A 226 -21.90 -14.08 -16.53
C TYR A 226 -23.11 -13.39 -17.19
N GLN A 227 -23.93 -14.12 -17.94
CA GLN A 227 -25.13 -13.54 -18.60
C GLN A 227 -26.16 -13.05 -17.58
N LYS A 228 -26.33 -13.77 -16.47
CA LYS A 228 -27.29 -13.42 -15.41
C LYS A 228 -26.84 -12.18 -14.63
N THR A 229 -25.55 -12.07 -14.33
CA THR A 229 -24.96 -10.93 -13.63
C THR A 229 -24.89 -9.69 -14.53
N LYS A 230 -24.65 -9.85 -15.84
CA LYS A 230 -24.75 -8.79 -16.85
C LYS A 230 -26.16 -8.20 -16.93
N LEU A 231 -27.19 -9.06 -16.93
CA LEU A 231 -28.59 -8.63 -16.94
C LEU A 231 -28.99 -7.88 -15.66
N ASN A 232 -28.46 -8.31 -14.50
CA ASN A 232 -28.69 -7.64 -13.22
C ASN A 232 -27.93 -6.31 -13.10
N ALA A 233 -26.70 -6.24 -13.62
CA ALA A 233 -25.95 -5.00 -13.71
C ALA A 233 -26.64 -3.98 -14.63
N GLN A 234 -27.24 -4.42 -15.73
CA GLN A 234 -28.08 -3.59 -16.61
C GLN A 234 -29.34 -3.07 -15.91
N LYS A 235 -29.91 -3.79 -14.93
CA LYS A 235 -31.00 -3.27 -14.09
C LYS A 235 -30.53 -2.18 -13.11
N ILE A 236 -29.28 -2.25 -12.66
CA ILE A 236 -28.65 -1.28 -11.76
C ILE A 236 -28.24 0.01 -12.50
N VAL A 237 -28.04 -0.05 -13.83
CA VAL A 237 -27.81 1.14 -14.69
C VAL A 237 -28.87 2.24 -14.48
N ASN A 238 -30.11 1.87 -14.13
CA ASN A 238 -31.17 2.84 -13.87
C ASN A 238 -30.96 3.69 -12.60
N ASN A 239 -29.97 3.37 -11.74
CA ASN A 239 -29.73 4.02 -10.44
C ASN A 239 -28.42 4.84 -10.35
N GLY A 240 -27.83 5.26 -11.47
CA GLY A 240 -26.93 6.42 -11.50
C GLY A 240 -25.49 6.27 -10.97
N ILE A 241 -24.94 5.06 -10.84
CA ILE A 241 -23.56 4.86 -10.32
C ILE A 241 -22.53 4.65 -11.45
N GLN A 242 -22.17 5.73 -12.17
CA GLN A 242 -21.28 5.64 -13.34
C GLN A 242 -19.84 5.16 -13.03
N ASN A 243 -19.29 5.45 -11.86
CA ASN A 243 -17.88 5.13 -11.54
C ASN A 243 -17.64 3.67 -11.15
N GLN A 244 -18.62 3.00 -10.51
CA GLN A 244 -18.55 1.54 -10.26
C GLN A 244 -18.74 0.75 -11.57
N ILE A 245 -19.50 1.29 -12.52
CA ILE A 245 -19.75 0.68 -13.84
C ILE A 245 -18.48 0.72 -14.70
N LEU A 246 -17.76 1.84 -14.74
CA LEU A 246 -16.50 1.94 -15.50
C LEU A 246 -15.44 0.96 -14.97
N PHE A 247 -15.39 0.78 -13.65
CA PHE A 247 -14.48 -0.15 -12.97
C PHE A 247 -14.87 -1.62 -13.22
N THR A 248 -16.17 -1.94 -13.14
CA THR A 248 -16.68 -3.29 -13.43
C THR A 248 -16.46 -3.65 -14.90
N ASN A 249 -16.68 -2.72 -15.83
CA ASN A 249 -16.44 -2.93 -17.26
C ASN A 249 -14.95 -3.08 -17.60
N LYS A 250 -14.06 -2.32 -16.93
CA LYS A 250 -12.60 -2.50 -17.08
C LYS A 250 -12.13 -3.85 -16.56
N LEU A 251 -12.65 -4.30 -15.42
CA LEU A 251 -12.38 -5.64 -14.88
C LEU A 251 -12.90 -6.73 -15.81
N VAL A 252 -14.12 -6.59 -16.33
CA VAL A 252 -14.74 -7.53 -17.28
C VAL A 252 -13.92 -7.63 -18.58
N ASN A 253 -13.41 -6.52 -19.11
CA ASN A 253 -12.58 -6.54 -20.32
C ASN A 253 -11.23 -7.21 -20.05
N LEU A 254 -10.61 -6.98 -18.89
CA LEU A 254 -9.36 -7.64 -18.51
C LEU A 254 -9.53 -9.15 -18.39
N PHE A 255 -10.64 -9.60 -17.77
CA PHE A 255 -10.99 -11.02 -17.67
C PHE A 255 -11.30 -11.63 -19.04
N SER A 256 -12.02 -10.91 -19.91
CA SER A 256 -12.31 -11.40 -21.26
C SER A 256 -11.04 -11.54 -22.10
N GLN A 257 -10.09 -10.61 -21.96
CA GLN A 257 -8.84 -10.63 -22.70
C GLN A 257 -7.93 -11.78 -22.24
N LEU A 258 -7.78 -11.98 -20.93
CA LEU A 258 -7.04 -13.12 -20.37
C LEU A 258 -7.61 -14.48 -20.80
N ILE A 259 -8.94 -14.62 -20.86
CA ILE A 259 -9.60 -15.84 -21.34
C ILE A 259 -9.38 -16.02 -22.85
N THR A 260 -9.37 -14.94 -23.63
CA THR A 260 -9.19 -15.00 -25.08
C THR A 260 -7.74 -15.33 -25.44
N ASP A 261 -6.78 -14.81 -24.69
CA ASP A 261 -5.35 -15.07 -24.88
C ASP A 261 -4.99 -16.52 -24.52
N GLU A 262 -5.58 -17.09 -23.45
CA GLU A 262 -5.41 -18.52 -23.11
C GLU A 262 -6.07 -19.48 -24.12
N ILE A 263 -7.14 -19.07 -24.80
CA ILE A 263 -7.83 -19.88 -25.82
C ILE A 263 -7.05 -19.88 -27.15
N ASN A 264 -6.33 -18.80 -27.46
CA ASN A 264 -5.60 -18.65 -28.72
C ASN A 264 -4.15 -19.21 -28.66
N GLU A 265 -3.66 -19.58 -27.48
CA GLU A 265 -2.35 -20.25 -27.29
C GLU A 265 -2.44 -21.80 -27.22
N GLN A 266 -3.59 -22.39 -27.56
CA GLN A 266 -3.80 -23.85 -27.74
C GLN A 266 -4.16 -24.19 -29.20
#